data_AF-A0A7J4M6H1-F1
#
_entry.id   AF-A0A7J4M6H1-F1
#
_cell.length_a   1.000
_cell.length_b   1.000
_cell.length_c   1.000
_cell.angle_alpha   90.00
_cell.angle_beta   90.00
_cell.angle_gamma   90.00
#
_symmetry.space_group_name_H-M   'P 1'
#
loop_
_entity.id
_entity.type
_entity.pdbx_description
1 polymer ?
#
loop_
_entity_poly.entity_id
_entity_poly.type
_entity_poly.pdbx_seq_one_letter_code
_entity_poly.pdbx_strand_id
1 'polypeptide(L)'
;MNKKVGKSYLNEVPHGEGTLTFQYPSFKGTYGKVAELIDSEGLKRPTSPEVASLVYDAWKNPNGEGESEILKILKNDWFWEFTGNFYLPKSNEEVNNGVIIVHNPDIKNGVLSMDKSSLIKRLNENDSDVKFVPFGYKTETQTPNELEKNSYIIARYGKEGAEKIA
;
A
#
# COMPACT_ATOMS: atom_id res chain seq x y z
N MET A 1 -22.16 5.27 -27.24
CA MET A 1 -20.75 5.19 -27.69
C MET A 1 -19.87 5.43 -26.47
N ASN A 2 -19.23 4.41 -25.91
CA ASN A 2 -18.31 4.61 -24.78
C ASN A 2 -17.02 5.22 -25.34
N LYS A 3 -16.78 6.49 -25.03
CA LYS A 3 -15.53 7.19 -25.39
C LYS A 3 -14.38 6.43 -24.72
N LYS A 4 -13.47 5.85 -25.52
CA LYS A 4 -12.24 5.26 -24.97
C LYS A 4 -11.44 6.42 -24.37
N VAL A 5 -11.35 6.46 -23.05
CA VAL A 5 -10.46 7.41 -22.35
C VAL A 5 -9.03 6.95 -22.65
N GLY A 6 -8.22 7.83 -23.25
CA GLY A 6 -6.79 7.59 -23.41
C GLY A 6 -6.07 7.59 -22.06
N LYS A 7 -4.85 7.05 -22.03
CA LYS A 7 -3.99 7.08 -20.84
C LYS A 7 -3.72 8.54 -20.42
N SER A 8 -3.98 8.86 -19.16
CA SER A 8 -3.71 10.17 -18.54
C SER A 8 -3.12 10.00 -17.13
N TYR A 9 -2.58 11.09 -16.58
CA TYR A 9 -2.06 11.17 -15.21
C TYR A 9 -2.84 12.26 -14.48
N LEU A 10 -3.62 11.88 -13.46
CA LEU A 10 -4.70 12.73 -12.97
C LEU A 10 -4.30 13.76 -11.91
N ASN A 11 -3.20 13.56 -11.17
CA ASN A 11 -2.84 14.40 -10.02
C ASN A 11 -1.33 14.46 -9.83
N GLU A 12 -0.88 15.48 -9.10
CA GLU A 12 0.48 15.61 -8.56
C GLU A 12 0.38 15.73 -7.03
N VAL A 13 0.60 14.61 -6.32
CA VAL A 13 0.43 14.53 -4.87
C VAL A 13 1.80 14.52 -4.19
N PRO A 14 2.11 15.47 -3.29
CA PRO A 14 3.34 15.41 -2.51
C PRO A 14 3.41 14.15 -1.64
N HIS A 15 4.55 13.45 -1.68
CA HIS A 15 4.81 12.29 -0.83
C HIS A 15 6.31 12.08 -0.60
N GLY A 16 6.73 12.02 0.67
CA GLY A 16 8.16 12.03 1.00
C GLY A 16 8.87 13.24 0.39
N GLU A 17 9.97 13.00 -0.33
CA GLU A 17 10.74 14.05 -1.04
C GLU A 17 10.28 14.28 -2.49
N GLY A 18 9.21 13.60 -2.94
CA GLY A 18 8.79 13.60 -4.34
C GLY A 18 7.30 13.84 -4.54
N THR A 19 6.85 13.54 -5.76
CA THR A 19 5.47 13.72 -6.21
C THR A 19 4.95 12.42 -6.82
N LEU A 20 3.76 12.02 -6.39
CA LEU A 20 3.03 10.87 -6.94
C LEU A 20 2.08 11.36 -8.03
N THR A 21 1.94 10.56 -9.07
CA THR A 21 0.88 10.72 -10.06
C THR A 21 0.10 9.44 -10.22
N PHE A 22 -1.18 9.55 -10.55
CA PHE A 22 -2.06 8.40 -10.74
C PHE A 22 -2.40 8.21 -12.21
N GLN A 23 -1.98 7.06 -12.77
CA GLN A 23 -2.36 6.68 -14.13
C GLN A 23 -3.84 6.29 -14.18
N TYR A 24 -4.57 6.90 -15.12
CA TYR A 24 -5.94 6.56 -15.45
C TYR A 24 -6.11 6.17 -16.93
N PRO A 25 -6.98 5.19 -17.26
CA PRO A 25 -7.72 4.32 -16.34
C PRO A 25 -6.78 3.39 -15.54
N SER A 26 -7.20 2.99 -14.35
CA SER A 26 -6.48 2.00 -13.54
C SER A 26 -6.48 0.63 -14.23
N PHE A 27 -5.41 -0.13 -14.03
CA PHE A 27 -5.38 -1.53 -14.43
C PHE A 27 -6.40 -2.35 -13.64
N LYS A 28 -6.95 -3.36 -14.32
CA LYS A 28 -7.96 -4.28 -13.76
C LYS A 28 -7.49 -5.72 -13.92
N GLY A 29 -7.88 -6.57 -12.98
CA GLY A 29 -7.55 -7.99 -13.01
C GLY A 29 -7.35 -8.55 -11.61
N THR A 30 -6.63 -9.67 -11.52
CA THR A 30 -6.14 -10.22 -10.26
C THR A 30 -4.92 -9.45 -9.78
N TYR A 31 -4.58 -9.58 -8.50
CA TYR A 31 -3.42 -8.92 -7.89
C TYR A 31 -2.12 -9.09 -8.70
N GLY A 32 -1.78 -10.33 -9.02
CA GLY A 32 -0.59 -10.60 -9.83
C GLY A 32 -0.71 -10.13 -11.28
N LYS A 33 -1.91 -10.18 -11.87
CA LYS A 33 -2.09 -9.69 -13.24
C LYS A 33 -1.90 -8.18 -13.32
N VAL A 34 -2.41 -7.44 -12.34
CA VAL A 34 -2.22 -5.99 -12.26
C VAL A 34 -0.76 -5.65 -12.05
N ALA A 35 -0.03 -6.38 -11.21
CA ALA A 35 1.41 -6.20 -11.06
C ALA A 35 2.17 -6.36 -12.37
N GLU A 36 1.91 -7.44 -13.11
CA GLU A 36 2.54 -7.68 -14.42
C GLU A 36 2.26 -6.54 -15.41
N LEU A 37 1.03 -6.02 -15.43
CA LEU A 37 0.66 -4.89 -16.29
C LEU A 37 1.43 -3.63 -15.91
N ILE A 38 1.51 -3.30 -14.61
CA ILE A 38 2.28 -2.18 -14.09
C ILE A 38 3.76 -2.30 -14.50
N ASP A 39 4.37 -3.46 -14.27
CA ASP A 39 5.78 -3.70 -14.60
C ASP A 39 6.03 -3.63 -16.11
N SER A 40 5.11 -4.17 -16.92
CA SER A 40 5.23 -4.16 -18.38
C SER A 40 5.19 -2.76 -18.98
N GLU A 41 4.57 -1.80 -18.27
CA GLU A 41 4.57 -0.38 -18.64
C GLU A 41 5.71 0.42 -17.98
N GLY A 42 6.62 -0.26 -17.25
CA GLY A 42 7.75 0.38 -16.57
C GLY A 42 7.33 1.30 -15.42
N LEU A 43 6.16 1.06 -14.84
CA LEU A 43 5.60 1.88 -13.76
C LEU A 43 5.99 1.30 -12.40
N LYS A 44 5.99 2.17 -11.38
CA LYS A 44 6.14 1.73 -9.99
C LYS A 44 4.82 1.13 -9.50
N ARG A 45 4.90 -0.03 -8.83
CA ARG A 45 3.77 -0.60 -8.09
C ARG A 45 3.48 0.26 -6.85
N PRO A 46 2.23 0.73 -6.65
CA PRO A 46 1.90 1.62 -5.55
C PRO A 46 1.98 0.90 -4.20
N THR A 47 2.63 1.49 -3.22
CA THR A 47 2.70 1.00 -1.83
C THR A 47 1.57 1.58 -0.98
N SER A 48 1.27 0.98 0.18
CA SER A 48 0.26 1.50 1.11
C SER A 48 0.47 2.99 1.51
N PRO A 49 1.69 3.48 1.83
CA PRO A 49 1.93 4.90 2.10
C PRO A 49 1.55 5.85 0.94
N GLU A 50 1.82 5.42 -0.29
CA GLU A 50 1.57 6.21 -1.50
C GLU A 50 0.06 6.28 -1.79
N VAL A 51 -0.65 5.15 -1.65
CA VAL A 51 -2.10 5.12 -1.80
C VAL A 51 -2.78 5.95 -0.71
N ALA A 52 -2.32 5.88 0.54
CA ALA A 52 -2.84 6.73 1.61
C ALA A 52 -2.68 8.22 1.28
N SER A 53 -1.53 8.62 0.74
CA SER A 53 -1.26 10.00 0.32
C SER A 53 -2.18 10.45 -0.82
N LEU A 54 -2.36 9.59 -1.82
CA LEU A 54 -3.25 9.83 -2.96
C LEU A 54 -4.70 10.05 -2.51
N VAL A 55 -5.20 9.18 -1.62
CA VAL A 55 -6.58 9.25 -1.13
C VAL A 55 -6.79 10.46 -0.23
N TYR A 56 -5.83 10.74 0.66
CA TYR A 56 -5.89 11.89 1.54
C TYR A 56 -5.95 13.20 0.77
N ASP A 57 -5.08 13.37 -0.22
CA ASP A 57 -5.06 14.58 -1.05
C ASP A 57 -6.39 14.77 -1.80
N ALA A 58 -6.93 13.70 -2.38
CA ALA A 58 -8.24 13.74 -3.02
C ALA A 58 -9.38 14.11 -2.05
N TRP A 59 -9.32 13.64 -0.80
CA TRP A 59 -10.26 14.02 0.25
C TRP A 59 -10.13 15.50 0.68
N LYS A 60 -8.92 16.06 0.65
CA LYS A 60 -8.68 17.47 0.94
C LYS A 60 -9.17 18.39 -0.18
N ASN A 61 -9.11 17.92 -1.42
CA ASN A 61 -9.45 18.70 -2.62
C ASN A 61 -10.55 18.03 -3.48
N PRO A 62 -11.75 17.72 -2.92
CA PRO A 62 -12.72 16.83 -3.55
C PRO A 62 -13.32 17.33 -4.88
N ASN A 63 -13.15 18.62 -5.19
CA ASN A 63 -13.65 19.25 -6.41
C ASN A 63 -12.59 19.38 -7.52
N GLY A 64 -11.35 18.95 -7.25
CA GLY A 64 -10.31 18.91 -8.28
C GLY A 64 -10.62 17.84 -9.34
N GLU A 65 -10.20 18.07 -10.59
CA GLU A 65 -10.58 17.19 -11.71
C GLU A 65 -10.10 15.75 -11.49
N GLY A 66 -8.83 15.57 -11.10
CA GLY A 66 -8.29 14.24 -10.85
C GLY A 66 -8.67 13.66 -9.49
N GLU A 67 -8.82 14.51 -8.48
CA GLU A 67 -9.23 14.15 -7.12
C GLU A 67 -10.67 13.64 -7.09
N SER A 68 -11.57 14.30 -7.83
CA SER A 68 -12.96 13.87 -7.96
C SER A 68 -13.06 12.49 -8.63
N GLU A 69 -12.19 12.18 -9.60
CA GLU A 69 -12.10 10.85 -10.21
C GLU A 69 -11.51 9.81 -9.25
N ILE A 70 -10.51 10.15 -8.41
CA ILE A 70 -10.04 9.27 -7.32
C ILE A 70 -11.17 8.93 -6.35
N LEU A 71 -11.90 9.93 -5.87
CA LEU A 71 -13.00 9.74 -4.92
C LEU A 71 -14.12 8.90 -5.53
N LYS A 72 -14.37 9.06 -6.82
CA LYS A 72 -15.32 8.25 -7.58
C LYS A 72 -14.85 6.81 -7.75
N ILE A 73 -13.55 6.55 -7.92
CA ILE A 73 -13.00 5.19 -7.88
C ILE A 73 -13.25 4.59 -6.49
N LEU A 74 -12.85 5.28 -5.41
CA LEU A 74 -13.05 4.79 -4.03
C LEU A 74 -14.50 4.47 -3.68
N LYS A 75 -15.46 5.22 -4.25
CA LYS A 75 -16.88 5.00 -4.03
C LYS A 75 -17.40 3.73 -4.70
N ASN A 76 -16.79 3.30 -5.80
CA ASN A 76 -17.31 2.25 -6.67
C ASN A 76 -16.40 1.01 -6.76
N ASP A 77 -15.14 1.10 -6.32
CA ASP A 77 -14.08 0.11 -6.51
C ASP A 77 -12.99 0.30 -5.43
N TRP A 78 -11.88 -0.44 -5.54
CA TRP A 78 -10.71 -0.32 -4.67
C TRP A 78 -9.46 0.12 -5.43
N PHE A 79 -8.49 0.69 -4.71
CA PHE A 79 -7.12 0.85 -5.22
C PHE A 79 -6.28 -0.39 -4.97
N TRP A 80 -5.38 -0.67 -5.91
CA TRP A 80 -4.34 -1.67 -5.71
C TRP A 80 -3.23 -1.09 -4.84
N GLU A 81 -2.80 -1.84 -3.84
CA GLU A 81 -1.59 -1.56 -3.07
C GLU A 81 -0.72 -2.82 -2.98
N PHE A 82 0.59 -2.62 -3.10
CA PHE A 82 1.59 -3.68 -3.13
C PHE A 82 2.38 -3.71 -1.83
N THR A 83 1.65 -3.95 -0.73
CA THR A 83 2.21 -4.16 0.62
C THR A 83 1.60 -5.44 1.23
N GLY A 84 2.42 -6.46 1.39
CA GLY A 84 2.04 -7.79 1.88
C GLY A 84 2.14 -7.92 3.40
N ASN A 85 1.27 -8.74 3.98
CA ASN A 85 1.31 -9.13 5.39
C ASN A 85 1.59 -10.63 5.51
N PHE A 86 2.60 -11.00 6.29
CA PHE A 86 2.88 -12.39 6.65
C PHE A 86 2.73 -12.58 8.15
N TYR A 87 1.59 -13.14 8.56
CA TYR A 87 1.26 -13.34 9.97
C TYR A 87 2.01 -14.55 10.54
N LEU A 88 2.65 -14.35 11.69
CA LEU A 88 3.42 -15.34 12.41
C LEU A 88 2.70 -15.71 13.71
N PRO A 89 2.32 -16.98 13.90
CA PRO A 89 1.77 -17.43 15.18
C PRO A 89 2.85 -17.37 16.27
N LYS A 90 2.40 -17.46 17.53
CA LYS A 90 3.31 -17.63 18.66
C LYS A 90 4.08 -18.94 18.54
N SER A 91 5.39 -18.88 18.78
CA SER A 91 6.27 -20.05 18.72
C SER A 91 7.53 -19.81 19.58
N ASN A 92 8.48 -20.76 19.54
CA ASN A 92 9.77 -20.65 20.21
C ASN A 92 10.88 -20.07 19.31
N GLU A 93 10.54 -19.60 18.10
CA GLU A 93 11.49 -18.95 17.21
C GLU A 93 11.75 -17.50 17.62
N GLU A 94 12.86 -16.91 17.19
CA GLU A 94 13.20 -15.50 17.50
C GLU A 94 12.17 -14.52 16.95
N VAL A 95 11.75 -14.69 15.69
CA VAL A 95 10.72 -13.86 15.03
C VAL A 95 9.40 -14.64 15.04
N ASN A 96 8.52 -14.34 16.00
CA ASN A 96 7.23 -14.99 16.17
C ASN A 96 6.17 -14.05 16.78
N ASN A 97 4.91 -14.47 16.83
CA ASN A 97 3.82 -13.72 17.48
C ASN A 97 3.69 -12.27 16.98
N GLY A 98 3.59 -12.11 15.67
CA GLY A 98 3.52 -10.80 15.03
C GLY A 98 3.22 -10.89 13.55
N VAL A 99 3.51 -9.83 12.82
CA VAL A 99 3.35 -9.75 11.37
C VAL A 99 4.62 -9.20 10.73
N ILE A 100 5.06 -9.83 9.65
CA ILE A 100 6.07 -9.27 8.76
C ILE A 100 5.34 -8.50 7.66
N ILE A 101 5.57 -7.20 7.58
CA ILE A 101 5.11 -6.30 6.53
C ILE A 101 6.18 -6.26 5.44
N VAL A 102 5.77 -6.40 4.19
CA VAL A 102 6.66 -6.38 3.02
C VAL A 102 6.17 -5.35 2.02
N HIS A 103 6.93 -4.29 1.82
CA HIS A 103 6.71 -3.32 0.76
C HIS A 103 7.22 -3.87 -0.57
N ASN A 104 6.44 -3.66 -1.63
CA ASN A 104 6.72 -4.15 -2.97
C ASN A 104 7.12 -5.64 -3.02
N PRO A 105 6.24 -6.56 -2.56
CA PRO A 105 6.59 -7.97 -2.49
C PRO A 105 6.78 -8.58 -3.88
N ASP A 106 7.56 -9.67 -3.91
CA ASP A 106 7.75 -10.46 -5.13
C ASP A 106 6.43 -11.09 -5.58
N ILE A 107 6.21 -11.07 -6.90
CA ILE A 107 5.08 -11.75 -7.54
C ILE A 107 5.68 -12.72 -8.55
N LYS A 108 5.43 -14.01 -8.34
CA LYS A 108 5.96 -15.10 -9.16
C LYS A 108 4.78 -15.83 -9.79
N ASN A 109 4.75 -15.89 -11.13
CA ASN A 109 3.67 -16.49 -11.90
C ASN A 109 2.28 -15.96 -11.50
N GLY A 110 2.16 -14.64 -11.32
CA GLY A 110 0.91 -13.99 -10.91
C GLY A 110 0.50 -14.22 -9.45
N VAL A 111 1.36 -14.81 -8.61
CA VAL A 111 1.07 -15.10 -7.20
C VAL A 111 2.06 -14.37 -6.29
N LEU A 112 1.53 -13.74 -5.23
CA LEU A 112 2.30 -13.12 -4.16
C LEU A 112 3.22 -14.15 -3.48
N SER A 113 4.52 -13.89 -3.45
CA SER A 113 5.53 -14.77 -2.86
C SER A 113 5.98 -14.23 -1.49
N MET A 114 5.59 -14.92 -0.42
CA MET A 114 5.90 -14.55 0.96
C MET A 114 6.51 -15.74 1.71
N ASP A 115 7.70 -16.17 1.30
CA ASP A 115 8.40 -17.28 1.95
C ASP A 115 9.00 -16.85 3.30
N LYS A 116 8.65 -17.58 4.37
CA LYS A 116 9.07 -17.25 5.74
C LYS A 116 10.59 -17.15 5.89
N SER A 117 11.33 -18.13 5.39
CA SER A 117 12.79 -18.19 5.55
C SER A 117 13.46 -17.03 4.83
N SER A 118 13.01 -16.70 3.62
CA SER A 118 13.47 -15.53 2.88
C SER A 118 13.15 -14.22 3.60
N LEU A 119 11.95 -14.08 4.18
CA LEU A 119 11.55 -12.86 4.89
C LEU A 119 12.34 -12.65 6.18
N ILE A 120 12.56 -13.72 6.95
CA ILE A 120 13.42 -13.66 8.16
C ILE A 120 14.85 -13.27 7.78
N LYS A 121 15.38 -13.82 6.68
CA LYS A 121 16.71 -13.43 6.18
C LYS A 121 16.77 -11.93 5.87
N ARG A 122 15.79 -11.40 5.11
CA ARG A 122 15.73 -9.96 4.76
C ARG A 122 15.63 -9.07 6.00
N LEU A 123 14.87 -9.48 7.03
CA LEU A 123 14.82 -8.79 8.32
C LEU A 123 16.20 -8.72 8.99
N ASN A 124 16.91 -9.84 9.05
CA ASN A 124 18.24 -9.90 9.67
C ASN A 124 19.29 -9.09 8.89
N GLU A 125 19.08 -8.91 7.59
CA GLU A 125 19.91 -8.08 6.71
C GLU A 125 19.53 -6.59 6.76
N ASN A 126 18.57 -6.18 7.60
CA ASN A 126 18.06 -4.81 7.72
C ASN A 126 17.49 -4.24 6.41
N ASP A 127 16.81 -5.08 5.62
CA ASP A 127 16.08 -4.63 4.44
C ASP A 127 14.99 -3.62 4.84
N SER A 128 15.05 -2.42 4.28
CA SER A 128 14.12 -1.32 4.58
C SER A 128 12.66 -1.61 4.18
N ASP A 129 12.46 -2.51 3.22
CA ASP A 129 11.14 -2.88 2.71
C ASP A 129 10.47 -3.97 3.56
N VAL A 130 11.18 -4.56 4.53
CA VAL A 130 10.66 -5.62 5.38
C VAL A 130 10.67 -5.18 6.84
N LYS A 131 9.51 -5.22 7.50
CA LYS A 131 9.37 -4.80 8.90
C LYS A 131 8.64 -5.87 9.70
N PHE A 132 9.15 -6.20 10.87
CA PHE A 132 8.44 -7.04 11.83
C PHE A 132 7.71 -6.18 12.86
N VAL A 133 6.44 -6.50 13.11
CA VAL A 133 5.63 -5.86 14.14
C VAL A 133 5.08 -6.94 15.08
N PRO A 134 5.46 -6.95 16.36
CA PRO A 134 4.89 -7.88 17.33
C PRO A 134 3.41 -7.58 17.56
N PHE A 135 2.61 -8.63 17.79
CA PHE A 135 1.23 -8.45 18.23
C PHE A 135 1.17 -7.79 19.62
N GLY A 136 0.07 -7.09 19.88
CA GLY A 136 -0.13 -6.27 21.09
C GLY A 136 -0.53 -4.83 20.80
N TYR A 137 -0.54 -4.41 19.53
CA TYR A 137 -1.16 -3.17 19.10
C TYR A 137 -2.69 -3.25 19.19
N LYS A 138 -3.32 -2.08 19.36
CA LYS A 138 -4.78 -1.97 19.45
C LYS A 138 -5.44 -2.37 18.13
N THR A 139 -6.56 -3.08 18.20
CA THR A 139 -7.35 -3.50 17.04
C THR A 139 -8.78 -2.98 17.16
N GLU A 140 -9.56 -3.11 16.09
CA GLU A 140 -10.95 -2.65 16.04
C GLU A 140 -11.08 -1.14 16.27
N THR A 141 -11.84 -0.71 17.28
CA THR A 141 -12.18 0.68 17.54
C THR A 141 -10.99 1.46 18.08
N GLN A 142 -10.60 2.51 17.37
CA GLN A 142 -9.51 3.40 17.73
C GLN A 142 -9.91 4.84 17.46
N THR A 143 -9.46 5.76 18.31
CA THR A 143 -9.49 7.20 18.00
C THR A 143 -8.43 7.51 16.94
N PRO A 144 -8.54 8.63 16.19
CA PRO A 144 -7.52 9.05 15.22
C PRO A 144 -6.10 9.04 15.82
N ASN A 145 -5.91 9.66 16.99
CA ASN A 145 -4.62 9.70 17.67
C ASN A 145 -4.09 8.32 18.12
N GLU A 146 -4.97 7.33 18.36
CA GLU A 146 -4.54 5.95 18.60
C GLU A 146 -4.15 5.23 17.31
N LEU A 147 -4.89 5.47 16.22
CA LEU A 147 -4.61 4.87 14.91
C LEU A 147 -3.28 5.37 14.33
N GLU A 148 -3.03 6.67 14.41
CA GLU A 148 -1.78 7.31 14.00
C GLU A 148 -0.56 6.70 14.72
N LYS A 149 -0.72 6.34 16.00
CA LYS A 149 0.33 5.78 16.86
C LYS A 149 0.39 4.26 16.85
N ASN A 150 -0.49 3.60 16.10
CA ASN A 150 -0.56 2.15 16.05
C ASN A 150 0.65 1.58 15.29
N SER A 151 1.42 0.70 15.94
CA SER A 151 2.67 0.19 15.37
C SER A 151 2.49 -0.60 14.07
N TYR A 152 1.38 -1.31 13.91
CA TYR A 152 1.03 -1.98 12.66
C TYR A 152 0.73 -0.98 11.55
N ILE A 153 -0.05 0.05 11.87
CA ILE A 153 -0.41 1.11 10.93
C ILE A 153 0.84 1.86 10.47
N ILE A 154 1.72 2.27 11.38
CA ILE A 154 2.99 2.94 11.05
C ILE A 154 3.88 2.04 10.19
N ALA A 155 3.97 0.73 10.48
CA ALA A 155 4.79 -0.17 9.68
C ALA A 155 4.25 -0.32 8.24
N ARG A 156 2.93 -0.36 8.08
CA ARG A 156 2.24 -0.52 6.80
C ARG A 156 2.16 0.77 5.99
N TYR A 157 1.87 1.91 6.60
CA TYR A 157 1.62 3.18 5.91
C TYR A 157 2.75 4.20 6.08
N GLY A 158 3.78 3.91 6.86
CA GLY A 158 4.75 4.91 7.29
C GLY A 158 4.13 5.90 8.28
N LYS A 159 4.93 6.82 8.84
CA LYS A 159 4.42 7.84 9.77
C LYS A 159 3.44 8.79 9.07
N GLU A 160 3.86 9.33 7.93
CA GLU A 160 3.04 10.22 7.10
C GLU A 160 1.72 9.56 6.68
N GLY A 161 1.77 8.30 6.21
CA GLY A 161 0.54 7.61 5.83
C GLY A 161 -0.35 7.27 7.03
N ALA A 162 0.23 6.95 8.19
CA ALA A 162 -0.52 6.73 9.43
C ALA A 162 -1.31 7.97 9.86
N GLU A 163 -0.68 9.15 9.81
CA GLU A 163 -1.32 10.45 10.05
C GLU A 163 -2.45 10.74 9.05
N LYS A 164 -2.25 10.39 7.78
CA LYS A 164 -3.22 10.63 6.72
C LYS A 164 -4.45 9.71 6.76
N ILE A 165 -4.34 8.51 7.32
CA ILE A 165 -5.47 7.57 7.43
C ILE A 165 -6.20 7.63 8.78
N ALA A 166 -5.65 8.33 9.76
CA ALA A 166 -6.21 8.56 11.09
C ALA A 166 -7.40 9.54 11.06
#